data_AF-A0A0F9K840-F1
#
_entry.id   AF-A0A0F9K840-F1
#
_cell.length_a   1.000
_cell.length_b   1.000
_cell.length_c   1.000
_cell.angle_alpha   90.00
_cell.angle_beta   90.00
_cell.angle_gamma   90.00
#
_symmetry.space_group_name_H-M   'P 1'
#
loop_
_entity.id
_entity.type
_entity.pdbx_description
1 polymer ?
#
loop_
_entity_poly.entity_id
_entity_poly.type
_entity_poly.pdbx_seq_one_letter_code
_entity_poly.pdbx_strand_id
1 'polypeptide(L)'
;HEKKLHLVETFSSLGRNKRYIEGVIAQTFYVAAQIMCWTFIIHYATDLLGFSFAKAQAYNVIAMIIFCSSRFICTFLLKFISPGRLLMSLAIGAMGLTLGAIFLQGMTGLYCLVGISACMSLMFPTIYGIALDGMGEEAKVASAGLIFAIVGGCLMPPLQGRIIDMGGFGGLEGVRASFFLPFICFVVITIFGFRTWKIHHPASEDIG
;
A
#
# COMPACT_ATOMS: atom_id res chain seq x y z
N HIS A 1 8.40 -37.17 10.06
CA HIS A 1 8.74 -36.09 11.01
C HIS A 1 9.74 -35.08 10.44
N GLU A 2 10.45 -35.37 9.33
CA GLU A 2 11.46 -34.48 8.72
C GLU A 2 10.94 -33.16 8.08
N LYS A 3 9.71 -33.11 7.55
CA LYS A 3 9.18 -31.87 6.93
C LYS A 3 8.94 -30.70 7.91
N LYS A 4 8.78 -30.96 9.22
CA LYS A 4 8.51 -29.91 10.21
C LYS A 4 9.77 -29.17 10.64
N LEU A 5 10.93 -29.84 10.69
CA LEU A 5 12.20 -29.23 11.06
C LEU A 5 12.62 -28.17 10.03
N HIS A 6 12.45 -28.51 8.74
CA HIS A 6 12.77 -27.62 7.62
C HIS A 6 11.91 -26.35 7.60
N LEU A 7 10.60 -26.43 7.90
CA LEU A 7 9.73 -25.25 7.90
C LEU A 7 10.09 -24.27 9.01
N VAL A 8 10.37 -24.74 10.22
CA VAL A 8 10.71 -23.87 11.36
C VAL A 8 12.08 -23.21 11.16
N GLU A 9 13.05 -23.94 10.60
CA GLU A 9 14.36 -23.39 10.23
C GLU A 9 14.24 -22.37 9.08
N THR A 10 13.44 -22.65 8.06
CA THR A 10 13.14 -21.68 6.99
C THR A 10 12.44 -20.44 7.55
N PHE A 11 11.47 -20.57 8.46
CA PHE A 11 10.85 -19.41 9.11
C PHE A 11 11.85 -18.60 9.96
N SER A 12 12.77 -19.26 10.66
CA SER A 12 13.83 -18.59 11.42
C SER A 12 14.87 -17.92 10.51
N SER A 13 15.19 -18.51 9.37
CA SER A 13 16.08 -17.96 8.34
C SER A 13 15.46 -16.74 7.65
N LEU A 14 14.17 -16.84 7.31
CA LEU A 14 13.35 -15.75 6.78
C LEU A 14 13.29 -14.57 7.75
N GLY A 15 13.10 -14.84 9.05
CA GLY A 15 13.14 -13.83 10.11
C GLY A 15 14.53 -13.19 10.32
N ARG A 16 15.59 -13.75 9.75
CA ARG A 16 16.94 -13.16 9.79
C ARG A 16 17.22 -12.26 8.59
N ASN A 17 16.48 -12.43 7.50
CA ASN A 17 16.60 -11.59 6.32
C ASN A 17 15.84 -10.27 6.51
N LYS A 18 16.59 -9.20 6.80
CA LYS A 18 16.03 -7.85 7.00
C LYS A 18 15.20 -7.38 5.81
N ARG A 19 15.56 -7.77 4.58
CA ARG A 19 14.81 -7.45 3.35
C ARG A 19 13.41 -8.02 3.39
N TYR A 20 13.30 -9.30 3.76
CA TYR A 20 12.04 -10.01 3.83
C TYR A 20 11.16 -9.42 4.93
N ILE A 21 11.69 -9.20 6.14
CA ILE A 21 10.93 -8.57 7.24
C ILE A 21 10.46 -7.16 6.86
N GLU A 22 11.33 -6.33 6.29
CA GLU A 22 10.94 -4.98 5.86
C GLU A 22 9.86 -5.03 4.78
N GLY A 23 9.94 -5.97 3.84
CA GLY A 23 8.90 -6.20 2.82
C GLY A 23 7.59 -6.71 3.39
N VAL A 24 7.64 -7.62 4.37
CA VAL A 24 6.47 -8.11 5.12
C VAL A 24 5.75 -6.96 5.82
N ILE A 25 6.50 -6.11 6.52
CA ILE A 25 5.96 -4.95 7.22
C ILE A 25 5.34 -3.98 6.19
N ALA A 26 6.09 -3.61 5.15
CA ALA A 26 5.60 -2.71 4.12
C ALA A 26 4.32 -3.23 3.44
N GLN A 27 4.24 -4.52 3.17
CA GLN A 27 3.07 -5.15 2.55
C GLN A 27 1.85 -5.12 3.50
N THR A 28 2.08 -5.37 4.79
CA THR A 28 1.04 -5.30 5.82
C THR A 28 0.44 -3.90 5.92
N PHE A 29 1.29 -2.87 5.96
CA PHE A 29 0.87 -1.47 5.96
C PHE A 29 0.23 -1.04 4.64
N TYR A 30 0.72 -1.56 3.51
CA TYR A 30 0.15 -1.30 2.20
C TYR A 30 -1.28 -1.82 2.07
N VAL A 31 -1.54 -3.08 2.46
CA VAL A 31 -2.90 -3.64 2.37
C VAL A 31 -3.85 -2.95 3.34
N ALA A 32 -3.37 -2.62 4.55
CA ALA A 32 -4.11 -1.77 5.46
C ALA A 32 -4.49 -0.43 4.80
N ALA A 33 -3.51 0.29 4.23
CA ALA A 33 -3.75 1.56 3.54
C ALA A 33 -4.75 1.42 2.38
N GLN A 34 -4.65 0.36 1.58
CA GLN A 34 -5.54 0.12 0.45
C GLN A 34 -7.00 -0.05 0.90
N ILE A 35 -7.24 -0.92 1.91
CA ILE A 35 -8.58 -1.14 2.46
C ILE A 35 -9.12 0.18 3.02
N MET A 36 -8.31 0.90 3.79
CA MET A 36 -8.66 2.21 4.36
C MET A 36 -9.05 3.22 3.27
N CYS A 37 -8.25 3.37 2.21
CA CYS A 37 -8.56 4.27 1.11
C CYS A 37 -9.85 3.91 0.37
N TRP A 38 -10.15 2.63 0.17
CA TRP A 38 -11.40 2.20 -0.46
C TRP A 38 -12.62 2.46 0.42
N THR A 39 -12.53 2.13 1.71
CA THR A 39 -13.57 2.45 2.69
C THR A 39 -13.79 3.96 2.77
N PHE A 40 -12.72 4.76 2.68
CA PHE A 40 -12.83 6.21 2.65
C PHE A 40 -13.50 6.80 1.44
N ILE A 41 -13.22 6.30 0.23
CA ILE A 41 -13.89 6.79 -0.97
C ILE A 41 -15.41 6.68 -0.79
N ILE A 42 -15.88 5.60 -0.16
CA ILE A 42 -17.30 5.38 0.11
C ILE A 42 -17.82 6.38 1.14
N HIS A 43 -17.22 6.45 2.33
CA HIS A 43 -17.65 7.39 3.38
C HIS A 43 -17.56 8.85 2.95
N TYR A 44 -16.52 9.22 2.21
CA TYR A 44 -16.35 10.56 1.68
C TYR A 44 -17.43 10.90 0.64
N ALA A 45 -17.80 9.94 -0.23
CA ALA A 45 -18.85 10.14 -1.21
C ALA A 45 -20.26 10.17 -0.61
N THR A 46 -20.51 9.40 0.45
CA THR A 46 -21.82 9.37 1.13
C THR A 46 -21.99 10.53 2.11
N ASP A 47 -20.99 10.77 2.95
CA ASP A 47 -21.13 11.64 4.14
C ASP A 47 -20.77 13.10 3.82
N LEU A 48 -19.75 13.36 2.98
CA LEU A 48 -19.37 14.74 2.61
C LEU A 48 -20.05 15.26 1.34
N LEU A 49 -20.33 14.39 0.35
CA LEU A 49 -20.92 14.81 -0.93
C LEU A 49 -22.46 14.61 -0.98
N GLY A 50 -23.05 13.92 0.00
CA GLY A 50 -24.49 13.65 0.04
C GLY A 50 -25.01 12.90 -1.19
N PHE A 51 -24.13 12.19 -1.90
CA PHE A 51 -24.50 11.47 -3.11
C PHE A 51 -25.25 10.18 -2.80
N SER A 52 -26.24 9.84 -3.64
CA SER A 52 -26.83 8.51 -3.57
C SER A 52 -25.78 7.46 -3.91
N PHE A 53 -25.91 6.29 -3.29
CA PHE A 53 -24.99 5.16 -3.47
C PHE A 53 -24.71 4.85 -4.95
N ALA A 54 -25.70 5.02 -5.82
CA ALA A 54 -25.59 4.81 -7.27
C ALA A 54 -24.65 5.82 -7.96
N LYS A 55 -24.69 7.11 -7.59
CA LYS A 55 -23.77 8.12 -8.15
C LYS A 55 -22.35 7.94 -7.61
N ALA A 56 -22.21 7.65 -6.32
CA ALA A 56 -20.92 7.32 -5.71
C ALA A 56 -20.27 6.11 -6.39
N GLN A 57 -21.06 5.07 -6.68
CA GLN A 57 -20.59 3.89 -7.39
C GLN A 57 -20.16 4.18 -8.83
N ALA A 58 -20.87 5.05 -9.56
CA ALA A 58 -20.46 5.46 -10.91
C ALA A 58 -19.08 6.15 -10.93
N TYR A 59 -18.81 7.04 -9.96
CA TYR A 59 -17.48 7.63 -9.79
C TYR A 59 -16.43 6.60 -9.38
N ASN A 60 -16.80 5.63 -8.54
CA ASN A 60 -15.91 4.53 -8.16
C ASN A 60 -15.56 3.63 -9.36
N VAL A 61 -16.49 3.41 -10.29
CA VAL A 61 -16.23 2.71 -11.55
C VAL A 61 -15.23 3.48 -12.43
N ILE A 62 -15.35 4.81 -12.51
CA ILE A 62 -14.36 5.64 -13.21
C ILE A 62 -12.98 5.52 -12.53
N ALA A 63 -12.95 5.50 -11.20
CA ALA A 63 -11.73 5.28 -10.43
C ALA A 63 -11.09 3.92 -10.75
N MET A 64 -11.90 2.86 -10.85
CA MET A 64 -11.46 1.51 -11.24
C MET A 64 -10.90 1.45 -12.66
N ILE A 65 -11.49 2.19 -13.60
CA ILE A 65 -10.97 2.30 -14.96
C ILE A 65 -9.60 2.99 -14.96
N ILE A 66 -9.47 4.12 -14.25
CA ILE A 66 -8.19 4.84 -14.10
C ILE A 66 -7.15 3.96 -13.40
N PHE A 67 -7.55 3.22 -12.37
CA PHE A 67 -6.70 2.25 -11.68
C PHE A 67 -6.17 1.18 -12.64
N CYS A 68 -7.05 0.60 -13.48
CA CYS A 68 -6.67 -0.41 -14.46
C CYS A 68 -5.72 0.16 -15.53
N SER A 69 -6.04 1.33 -16.09
CA SER A 69 -5.18 2.01 -17.07
C SER A 69 -3.81 2.41 -16.50
N SER A 70 -3.80 2.92 -15.26
CA SER A 70 -2.57 3.27 -14.55
C SER A 70 -1.68 2.05 -14.31
N ARG A 71 -2.31 0.87 -14.11
CA ARG A 71 -1.59 -0.38 -13.97
C ARG A 71 -0.77 -0.72 -15.21
N PHE A 72 -1.32 -0.52 -16.41
CA PHE A 72 -0.58 -0.74 -17.66
C PHE A 72 0.61 0.23 -17.79
N ILE A 73 0.39 1.52 -17.54
CA ILE A 73 1.43 2.55 -17.64
C ILE A 73 2.57 2.26 -16.66
N CYS A 74 2.24 2.00 -15.39
CA CYS A 74 3.23 1.75 -14.36
C CYS A 74 3.94 0.39 -14.57
N THR A 75 3.24 -0.63 -15.09
CA THR A 75 3.87 -1.93 -15.45
C THR A 75 4.84 -1.75 -16.61
N PHE A 76 4.50 -0.91 -17.57
CA PHE A 76 5.42 -0.52 -18.64
C PHE A 76 6.63 0.22 -18.06
N LEU A 77 6.42 1.16 -17.12
CA LEU A 77 7.52 1.85 -16.42
C LEU A 77 8.43 0.91 -15.63
N LEU A 78 7.90 -0.17 -15.02
CA LEU A 78 8.73 -1.20 -14.38
C LEU A 78 9.72 -1.87 -15.33
N LYS A 79 9.45 -1.87 -16.64
CA LYS A 79 10.39 -2.38 -17.64
C LYS A 79 11.58 -1.44 -17.86
N PHE A 80 11.43 -0.15 -17.55
CA PHE A 80 12.47 0.87 -17.76
C PHE A 80 13.12 1.37 -16.46
N ILE A 81 12.44 1.23 -15.32
CA ILE A 81 12.86 1.80 -14.02
C ILE A 81 12.93 0.69 -12.97
N SER A 82 13.95 0.72 -12.12
CA SER A 82 14.10 -0.26 -11.05
C SER A 82 12.91 -0.24 -10.07
N PRO A 83 12.45 -1.41 -9.58
CA PRO A 83 11.25 -1.51 -8.75
C PRO A 83 11.31 -0.63 -7.49
N GLY A 84 12.50 -0.49 -6.88
CA GLY A 84 12.69 0.37 -5.71
C GLY A 84 12.49 1.87 -5.99
N ARG A 85 12.99 2.37 -7.12
CA ARG A 85 12.82 3.79 -7.51
C ARG A 85 11.38 4.10 -7.85
N LEU A 86 10.71 3.20 -8.56
CA LEU A 86 9.30 3.35 -8.91
C LEU A 86 8.41 3.30 -7.66
N LEU A 87 8.69 2.37 -6.73
CA LEU A 87 7.97 2.28 -5.47
C LEU A 87 8.07 3.59 -4.68
N MET A 88 9.28 4.16 -4.59
CA MET A 88 9.50 5.43 -3.89
C MET A 88 8.77 6.60 -4.55
N SER A 89 8.84 6.75 -5.88
CA SER A 89 8.15 7.85 -6.57
C SER A 89 6.63 7.76 -6.45
N LEU A 90 6.07 6.55 -6.56
CA LEU A 90 4.64 6.30 -6.38
C LEU A 90 4.21 6.53 -4.93
N ALA A 91 5.02 6.13 -3.95
CA ALA A 91 4.73 6.34 -2.53
C ALA A 91 4.72 7.84 -2.18
N ILE A 92 5.68 8.61 -2.68
CA ILE A 92 5.74 10.07 -2.50
C ILE A 92 4.55 10.75 -3.18
N GLY A 93 4.20 10.32 -4.39
CA GLY A 93 3.00 10.81 -5.09
C GLY A 93 1.72 10.54 -4.28
N ALA A 94 1.58 9.32 -3.75
CA ALA A 94 0.46 8.94 -2.91
C ALA A 94 0.41 9.74 -1.58
N MET A 95 1.56 10.01 -0.95
CA MET A 95 1.63 10.89 0.23
C MET A 95 1.16 12.31 -0.10
N GLY A 96 1.63 12.88 -1.22
CA GLY A 96 1.23 14.22 -1.66
C GLY A 96 -0.26 14.31 -1.98
N LEU A 97 -0.80 13.29 -2.65
CA LEU A 97 -2.24 13.21 -2.91
C LEU A 97 -3.06 12.98 -1.63
N THR A 98 -2.51 12.27 -0.64
CA THR A 98 -3.18 12.07 0.67
C THR A 98 -3.25 13.39 1.44
N LEU A 99 -2.17 14.17 1.45
CA LEU A 99 -2.17 15.55 1.95
C LEU A 99 -3.18 16.41 1.18
N GLY A 100 -3.20 16.28 -0.15
CA GLY A 100 -4.21 16.91 -1.01
C GLY A 100 -5.64 16.56 -0.57
N ALA A 101 -5.93 15.30 -0.28
CA ALA A 101 -7.24 14.86 0.19
C ALA A 101 -7.61 15.36 1.61
N ILE A 102 -6.61 15.64 2.46
CA ILE A 102 -6.81 16.23 3.80
C ILE A 102 -7.17 17.72 3.73
N PHE A 103 -6.52 18.46 2.83
CA PHE A 103 -6.66 19.91 2.70
C PHE A 103 -7.71 20.35 1.68
N LEU A 104 -7.94 19.57 0.61
CA LEU A 104 -8.89 19.87 -0.46
C LEU A 104 -10.21 19.14 -0.19
N GLN A 105 -11.29 19.90 0.00
CA GLN A 105 -12.64 19.40 0.24
C GLN A 105 -13.44 19.21 -1.06
N GLY A 106 -14.40 18.28 -1.05
CA GLY A 106 -15.34 18.03 -2.13
C GLY A 106 -14.78 17.15 -3.25
N MET A 107 -15.23 17.39 -4.49
CA MET A 107 -14.86 16.60 -5.68
C MET A 107 -13.34 16.45 -5.88
N THR A 108 -12.57 17.46 -5.47
CA THR A 108 -11.11 17.46 -5.59
C THR A 108 -10.46 16.42 -4.67
N GLY A 109 -11.01 16.21 -3.47
CA GLY A 109 -10.56 15.15 -2.55
C GLY A 109 -10.83 13.75 -3.11
N LEU A 110 -11.96 13.59 -3.81
CA LEU A 110 -12.27 12.35 -4.54
C LEU A 110 -11.25 12.10 -5.66
N TYR A 111 -10.91 13.11 -6.46
CA TYR A 111 -9.86 12.97 -7.49
C TYR A 111 -8.49 12.63 -6.88
N CYS A 112 -8.14 13.20 -5.74
CA CYS A 112 -6.93 12.83 -5.01
C CYS A 112 -6.96 11.35 -4.58
N LEU A 113 -8.09 10.86 -4.04
CA LEU A 113 -8.27 9.44 -3.67
C LEU A 113 -8.17 8.49 -4.86
N VAL A 114 -8.69 8.88 -6.03
CA VAL A 114 -8.52 8.11 -7.28
C VAL A 114 -7.06 8.06 -7.69
N GLY A 115 -6.36 9.20 -7.64
CA GLY A 115 -4.93 9.26 -7.92
C GLY A 115 -4.11 8.40 -6.95
N ILE A 116 -4.46 8.40 -5.66
CA ILE A 116 -3.83 7.54 -4.65
C ILE A 116 -3.99 6.06 -5.03
N SER A 117 -5.21 5.66 -5.41
CA SER A 117 -5.50 4.29 -5.81
C SER A 117 -4.65 3.88 -7.04
N ALA A 118 -4.52 4.77 -8.02
CA ALA A 118 -3.67 4.55 -9.19
C ALA A 118 -2.19 4.31 -8.79
N CYS A 119 -1.65 5.16 -7.89
CA CYS A 119 -0.30 4.99 -7.36
C CYS A 119 -0.11 3.69 -6.57
N MET A 120 -1.12 3.28 -5.80
CA MET A 120 -1.09 2.04 -5.03
C MET A 120 -1.05 0.77 -5.91
N SER A 121 -1.68 0.79 -7.09
CA SER A 121 -1.93 -0.41 -7.92
C SER A 121 -0.72 -1.32 -8.17
N LEU A 122 0.48 -0.75 -8.29
CA LEU A 122 1.73 -1.49 -8.50
C LEU A 122 2.61 -1.67 -7.28
N MET A 123 2.31 -1.00 -6.18
CA MET A 123 3.14 -1.11 -4.98
C MET A 123 3.08 -2.52 -4.42
N PHE A 124 1.91 -3.18 -4.45
CA PHE A 124 1.77 -4.57 -4.01
C PHE A 124 2.69 -5.56 -4.73
N PRO A 125 2.63 -5.72 -6.08
CA PRO A 125 3.50 -6.66 -6.78
C PRO A 125 4.97 -6.25 -6.69
N THR A 126 5.28 -4.95 -6.62
CA THR A 126 6.65 -4.46 -6.46
C THR A 126 7.24 -4.81 -5.10
N ILE A 127 6.53 -4.54 -3.99
CA ILE A 127 6.95 -4.93 -2.63
C ILE A 127 7.08 -6.45 -2.54
N TYR A 128 6.11 -7.17 -3.10
CA TYR A 128 6.11 -8.64 -3.12
C TYR A 128 7.32 -9.20 -3.88
N GLY A 129 7.60 -8.68 -5.08
CA GLY A 129 8.76 -9.06 -5.87
C GLY A 129 10.07 -8.72 -5.16
N ILE A 130 10.18 -7.53 -4.56
CA ILE A 130 11.34 -7.12 -3.77
C ILE A 130 11.53 -8.05 -2.57
N ALA A 131 10.48 -8.43 -1.86
CA ALA A 131 10.59 -9.24 -0.64
C ALA A 131 11.00 -10.69 -0.94
N LEU A 132 10.63 -11.23 -2.10
CA LEU A 132 10.92 -12.60 -2.52
C LEU A 132 12.19 -12.75 -3.35
N ASP A 133 12.79 -11.64 -3.79
CA ASP A 133 14.00 -11.64 -4.58
C ASP A 133 15.19 -12.23 -3.81
N GLY A 134 15.86 -13.21 -4.43
CA GLY A 134 16.97 -13.97 -3.81
C GLY A 134 16.56 -15.12 -2.88
N MET A 135 15.27 -15.47 -2.76
CA MET A 135 14.80 -16.50 -1.81
C MET A 135 14.81 -17.94 -2.35
N GLY A 136 15.03 -18.16 -3.65
CA GLY A 136 15.21 -19.51 -4.23
C GLY A 136 14.13 -20.51 -3.83
N GLU A 137 14.53 -21.65 -3.26
CA GLU A 137 13.62 -22.71 -2.78
C GLU A 137 12.73 -22.28 -1.61
N GLU A 138 13.16 -21.31 -0.80
CA GLU A 138 12.41 -20.77 0.34
C GLU A 138 11.30 -19.80 -0.08
N ALA A 139 11.27 -19.36 -1.35
CA ALA A 139 10.33 -18.37 -1.85
C ALA A 139 8.85 -18.76 -1.66
N LYS A 140 8.52 -20.06 -1.71
CA LYS A 140 7.14 -20.54 -1.47
C LYS A 140 6.70 -20.32 -0.02
N VAL A 141 7.60 -20.58 0.94
CA VAL A 141 7.32 -20.40 2.37
C VAL A 141 7.32 -18.92 2.72
N ALA A 142 8.25 -18.15 2.15
CA ALA A 142 8.31 -16.69 2.25
C ALA A 142 7.02 -16.04 1.72
N SER A 143 6.55 -16.46 0.55
CA SER A 143 5.27 -16.04 -0.05
C SER A 143 4.10 -16.26 0.91
N ALA A 144 3.99 -17.47 1.46
CA ALA A 144 2.94 -17.80 2.42
C ALA A 144 3.02 -16.93 3.69
N GLY A 145 4.22 -16.75 4.25
CA GLY A 145 4.45 -15.88 5.40
C GLY A 145 4.08 -14.42 5.13
N LEU A 146 4.39 -13.91 3.93
CA LEU A 146 4.00 -12.56 3.50
C LEU A 146 2.48 -12.40 3.48
N ILE A 147 1.75 -13.39 2.95
CA ILE A 147 0.29 -13.41 2.91
C ILE A 147 -0.30 -13.49 4.32
N PHE A 148 0.27 -14.30 5.21
CA PHE A 148 -0.17 -14.34 6.61
C PHE A 148 0.03 -13.01 7.34
N ALA A 149 1.12 -12.31 7.07
CA ALA A 149 1.36 -11.01 7.67
C ALA A 149 0.39 -9.93 7.18
N ILE A 150 -0.01 -9.98 5.89
CA ILE A 150 -1.06 -9.10 5.34
C ILE A 150 -2.34 -9.16 6.18
N VAL A 151 -2.72 -10.35 6.66
CA VAL A 151 -3.91 -10.53 7.51
C VAL A 151 -3.82 -9.70 8.79
N GLY A 152 -2.62 -9.49 9.34
CA GLY A 152 -2.40 -8.61 10.49
C GLY A 152 -2.72 -7.14 10.20
N GLY A 153 -2.58 -6.71 8.96
CA GLY A 153 -2.89 -5.34 8.51
C GLY A 153 -4.40 -5.04 8.48
N CYS A 154 -5.23 -6.08 8.40
CA CYS A 154 -6.70 -5.96 8.42
C CYS A 154 -7.26 -5.43 9.76
N LEU A 155 -6.43 -5.30 10.80
CA LEU A 155 -6.81 -4.70 12.08
C LEU A 155 -6.80 -3.17 12.08
N MET A 156 -6.10 -2.52 11.13
CA MET A 156 -6.05 -1.06 11.03
C MET A 156 -7.35 -0.42 10.51
N PRO A 157 -8.05 -0.97 9.49
CA PRO A 157 -9.31 -0.39 9.01
C PRO A 157 -10.43 -0.33 10.07
N PRO A 158 -10.67 -1.35 10.92
CA PRO A 158 -11.62 -1.23 12.02
C PRO A 158 -11.23 -0.15 13.03
N LEU A 159 -9.94 0.00 13.34
CA LEU A 159 -9.45 1.05 14.23
C LEU A 159 -9.75 2.44 13.66
N GLN A 160 -9.58 2.59 12.35
CA GLN A 160 -9.92 3.81 11.64
C GLN A 160 -11.42 4.10 11.64
N GLY A 161 -12.25 3.09 11.37
CA GLY A 161 -13.72 3.23 11.44
C GLY A 161 -14.16 3.76 12.81
N ARG A 162 -13.58 3.24 13.89
CA ARG A 162 -13.84 3.76 15.25
C ARG A 162 -13.43 5.22 15.42
N ILE A 163 -12.35 5.68 14.79
CA ILE A 163 -11.93 7.10 14.83
C ILE A 163 -12.95 7.99 14.08
N ILE A 164 -13.51 7.51 12.97
CA ILE A 164 -14.55 8.22 12.22
C ILE A 164 -15.82 8.31 13.07
N ASP A 165 -16.26 7.18 13.63
CA ASP A 165 -17.50 7.07 14.44
C ASP A 165 -17.43 7.89 15.74
N MET A 166 -16.23 8.08 16.30
CA MET A 166 -16.01 8.90 17.49
C MET A 166 -16.11 10.42 17.22
N GLY A 167 -16.37 10.85 15.98
CA GLY A 167 -16.64 12.25 15.65
C GLY A 167 -15.41 13.14 15.42
N GLY A 168 -14.21 12.55 15.37
CA GLY A 168 -12.95 13.26 15.09
C GLY A 168 -12.16 13.71 16.33
N PHE A 169 -10.90 14.06 16.11
CA PHE A 169 -9.94 14.45 17.16
C PHE A 169 -9.42 15.86 16.87
N GLY A 170 -9.55 16.80 17.82
CA GLY A 170 -8.94 18.14 17.72
C GLY A 170 -9.62 19.15 16.79
N GLY A 171 -10.96 19.11 16.62
CA GLY A 171 -11.71 20.13 15.86
C GLY A 171 -11.77 19.91 14.33
N LEU A 172 -11.29 18.77 13.86
CA LEU A 172 -11.42 18.31 12.47
C LEU A 172 -12.53 17.24 12.39
N GLU A 173 -13.35 17.26 11.34
CA GLU A 173 -14.36 16.21 11.07
C GLU A 173 -13.73 14.81 11.16
N GLY A 174 -14.48 13.82 11.67
CA GLY A 174 -14.00 12.43 11.84
C GLY A 174 -13.32 11.85 10.60
N VAL A 175 -13.84 12.20 9.42
CA VAL A 175 -13.25 11.81 8.13
C VAL A 175 -11.87 12.42 7.92
N ARG A 176 -11.62 13.68 8.29
CA ARG A 176 -10.31 14.33 8.14
C ARG A 176 -9.27 13.78 9.11
N ALA A 177 -9.66 13.52 10.36
CA ALA A 177 -8.78 12.88 11.34
C ALA A 177 -8.33 11.49 10.87
N SER A 178 -9.24 10.76 10.25
CA SER A 178 -8.98 9.40 9.77
C SER A 178 -7.97 9.33 8.61
N PHE A 179 -7.78 10.42 7.84
CA PHE A 179 -6.75 10.54 6.79
C PHE A 179 -5.31 10.58 7.31
N PHE A 180 -5.07 10.86 8.59
CA PHE A 180 -3.73 10.72 9.17
C PHE A 180 -3.25 9.26 9.20
N LEU A 181 -4.16 8.29 9.33
CA LEU A 181 -3.83 6.87 9.35
C LEU A 181 -3.21 6.36 8.03
N PRO A 182 -3.84 6.56 6.85
CA PRO A 182 -3.23 6.17 5.58
C PRO A 182 -1.98 6.99 5.28
N PHE A 183 -1.91 8.26 5.71
CA PHE A 183 -0.70 9.05 5.58
C PHE A 183 0.49 8.40 6.31
N ILE A 184 0.29 7.96 7.56
CA ILE A 184 1.32 7.23 8.32
C ILE A 184 1.70 5.93 7.61
N CYS A 185 0.72 5.19 7.08
CA CYS A 185 1.00 3.97 6.32
C CYS A 185 1.88 4.27 5.08
N PHE A 186 1.58 5.35 4.36
CA PHE A 186 2.39 5.78 3.21
C PHE A 186 3.78 6.26 3.58
N VAL A 187 3.95 6.88 4.75
CA VAL A 187 5.28 7.22 5.27
C VAL A 187 6.10 5.94 5.49
N VAL A 188 5.51 4.90 6.10
CA VAL A 188 6.18 3.60 6.28
C VAL A 188 6.56 2.99 4.93
N ILE A 189 5.67 3.02 3.94
CA ILE A 189 5.94 2.48 2.61
C ILE A 189 7.00 3.31 1.86
N THR A 190 7.01 4.63 2.02
CA THR A 190 8.05 5.51 1.45
C THR A 190 9.41 5.25 2.07
N ILE A 191 9.47 5.08 3.39
CA ILE A 191 10.70 4.70 4.10
C ILE A 191 11.20 3.35 3.60
N PHE A 192 10.30 2.38 3.40
CA PHE A 192 10.63 1.09 2.81
C PHE A 192 11.14 1.23 1.37
N GLY A 193 10.50 2.04 0.53
CA GLY A 193 10.95 2.31 -0.84
C GLY A 193 12.35 2.94 -0.87
N PHE A 194 12.60 3.92 -0.01
CA PHE A 194 13.91 4.57 0.14
C PHE A 194 14.99 3.61 0.64
N ARG A 195 14.67 2.77 1.65
CA ARG A 195 15.58 1.74 2.16
C ARG A 195 15.87 0.69 1.11
N THR A 196 14.85 0.22 0.40
CA THR A 196 15.04 -0.74 -0.68
C THR A 196 15.93 -0.16 -1.77
N TRP A 197 15.70 1.09 -2.17
CA TRP A 197 16.53 1.77 -3.16
C TRP A 197 18.00 1.88 -2.74
N LYS A 198 18.26 2.21 -1.46
CA LYS A 198 19.60 2.43 -0.90
C LYS A 198 20.35 1.14 -0.54
N ILE A 199 19.63 0.08 -0.18
CA ILE A 199 20.20 -1.18 0.36
C ILE A 199 20.29 -2.28 -0.72
N HIS A 200 19.40 -2.30 -1.72
CA HIS A 200 19.27 -3.41 -2.68
C HIS A 200 19.80 -3.10 -4.10
N HIS A 201 20.73 -2.15 -4.24
CA HIS A 201 21.69 -2.18 -5.34
C HIS A 201 23.04 -2.75 -4.86
N PRO A 202 23.18 -4.07 -4.69
CA PRO A 202 24.43 -4.73 -5.02
C PRO A 202 24.23 -5.54 -6.30
N ALA A 203 24.99 -5.19 -7.34
CA ALA A 203 25.41 -6.08 -8.43
C ALA A 203 24.34 -6.76 -9.30
N SER A 204 23.77 -6.03 -10.27
CA SER A 204 23.44 -6.62 -11.57
C SER A 204 24.03 -5.81 -12.75
N GLU A 205 25.07 -5.02 -12.47
CA GLU A 205 25.96 -4.37 -13.46
C GLU A 205 27.33 -5.07 -13.49
N ASP A 206 27.43 -6.28 -12.95
CA ASP A 206 28.54 -7.20 -13.16
C ASP A 206 27.96 -8.51 -13.70
N ILE A 207 27.74 -8.57 -15.01
CA ILE A 207 27.91 -9.71 -15.95
C ILE A 207 27.33 -9.23 -17.30
N GLY A 208 28.22 -8.85 -18.22
CA GLY A 208 27.90 -8.69 -19.65
C GLY A 208 28.46 -7.43 -20.28
#